data_AF-A0A7J2SX57-F1
#
_entry.id   AF-A0A7J2SX57-F1
#
_cell.length_a   1.000
_cell.length_b   1.000
_cell.length_c   1.000
_cell.angle_alpha   90.00
_cell.angle_beta   90.00
_cell.angle_gamma   90.00
#
_symmetry.space_group_name_H-M   'P 1'
#
loop_
_entity.id
_entity.type
_entity.pdbx_description
1 polymer ?
#
loop_
_entity_poly.entity_id
_entity_poly.type
_entity_poly.pdbx_seq_one_letter_code
_entity_poly.pdbx_strand_id
1 'polypeptide(L)'
;MPPSRPAPAVDLALILAGGQGKRLRPLTERVPKPLLELREGYTILDKQLGDLRAAGVRRVVLLIGHLGELIEGRYGSSWNGIEVLYSREDPSRPLGTWGALRNAIEGLSLRGPALVMNGDVVTDADLRSLASAGGGHLVTMLAVPMRSPYGILEISGTSVVSFREKPVLPYYINGGAYYVADLAELLEWGRDLGVPSSLEEDIFPRLASAGRLGARPEPDPEVLWRSVDSVKDLEELRSIYRSRVDGPWGHEELLASTSEFARRRLRLRAGATAPPEPYGRLEVVRVERGRVRIEPEGGEPVELSEGGSITLEGAARRSIAALRDSVLDITSSPGDPRAR
;
A
#
# COMPACT_ATOMS: atom_id res chain seq x y z
N MET A 1 -17.20 -14.42 -15.97
CA MET A 1 -16.45 -13.28 -16.51
C MET A 1 -15.37 -13.80 -17.44
N PRO A 2 -15.16 -13.20 -18.62
CA PRO A 2 -13.97 -13.53 -19.42
C PRO A 2 -12.70 -13.20 -18.61
N PRO A 3 -11.57 -13.88 -18.84
CA PRO A 3 -10.33 -13.55 -18.18
C PRO A 3 -10.00 -12.07 -18.46
N SER A 4 -9.89 -11.30 -17.39
CA SER A 4 -9.49 -9.89 -17.44
C SER A 4 -8.20 -9.79 -18.23
N ARG A 5 -8.21 -8.99 -19.31
CA ARG A 5 -7.02 -8.56 -20.04
C ARG A 5 -5.93 -8.18 -19.02
N PRO A 6 -4.67 -8.64 -19.17
CA PRO A 6 -3.63 -8.32 -18.20
C PRO A 6 -3.53 -6.81 -18.03
N ALA A 7 -3.43 -6.36 -16.78
CA ALA A 7 -3.20 -4.98 -16.41
C ALA A 7 -2.13 -4.35 -17.32
N PRO A 8 -2.32 -3.15 -17.88
CA PRO A 8 -1.21 -2.44 -18.49
C PRO A 8 -0.11 -2.29 -17.42
N ALA A 9 1.10 -2.76 -17.72
CA ALA A 9 2.23 -2.59 -16.82
C ALA A 9 2.56 -1.09 -16.71
N VAL A 10 2.40 -0.53 -15.52
CA VAL A 10 2.77 0.86 -15.25
C VAL A 10 4.17 0.87 -14.67
N ASP A 11 5.10 1.47 -15.42
CA ASP A 11 6.53 1.45 -15.09
C ASP A 11 6.97 2.63 -14.21
N LEU A 12 6.17 3.71 -14.23
CA LEU A 12 6.44 4.99 -13.57
C LEU A 12 5.45 5.25 -12.43
N ALA A 13 5.96 5.71 -11.29
CA ALA A 13 5.14 6.28 -10.23
C ALA A 13 5.68 7.63 -9.73
N LEU A 14 4.80 8.47 -9.20
CA LEU A 14 5.13 9.74 -8.56
C LEU A 14 4.56 9.75 -7.14
N ILE A 15 5.37 10.15 -6.16
CA ILE A 15 4.95 10.24 -4.75
C ILE A 15 5.06 11.67 -4.26
N LEU A 16 3.94 12.23 -3.78
CA LEU A 16 3.87 13.56 -3.16
C LEU A 16 4.49 13.50 -1.75
N ALA A 17 5.76 13.88 -1.64
CA ALA A 17 6.60 13.72 -0.44
C ALA A 17 7.12 15.06 0.14
N GLY A 18 6.62 16.21 -0.33
CA GLY A 18 7.16 17.54 0.02
C GLY A 18 6.55 18.23 1.24
N GLY A 19 5.44 17.70 1.77
CA GLY A 19 4.69 18.32 2.86
C GLY A 19 5.45 18.40 4.18
N GLN A 20 5.31 19.53 4.89
CA GLN A 20 5.98 19.78 6.18
C GLN A 20 5.49 18.89 7.35
N GLY A 21 4.39 18.17 7.20
CA GLY A 21 3.85 17.29 8.24
C GLY A 21 3.57 17.98 9.58
N LYS A 22 3.10 19.24 9.56
CA LYS A 22 2.99 20.12 10.75
C LYS A 22 2.22 19.49 11.93
N ARG A 23 1.21 18.67 11.64
CA ARG A 23 0.38 17.96 12.64
C ARG A 23 1.12 16.85 13.41
N LEU A 24 2.31 16.47 12.95
CA LEU A 24 3.16 15.43 13.54
C LEU A 24 4.36 16.01 14.31
N ARG A 25 4.42 17.33 14.50
CA ARG A 25 5.48 17.95 15.32
C ARG A 25 5.40 17.45 16.76
N PRO A 26 6.55 17.26 17.45
CA PRO A 26 7.90 17.62 17.00
C PRO A 26 8.60 16.57 16.12
N LEU A 27 7.99 15.41 15.84
CA LEU A 27 8.63 14.34 15.06
C LEU A 27 9.11 14.83 13.68
N THR A 28 8.26 15.64 13.03
CA THR A 28 8.50 16.17 11.68
C THR A 28 9.39 17.40 11.62
N GLU A 29 9.96 17.85 12.74
CA GLU A 29 10.96 18.94 12.75
C GLU A 29 12.34 18.47 12.28
N ARG A 30 12.63 17.17 12.45
CA ARG A 30 13.95 16.58 12.14
C ARG A 30 13.88 15.42 11.15
N VAL A 31 12.69 14.88 10.92
CA VAL A 31 12.48 13.72 10.04
C VAL A 31 11.29 14.05 9.12
N PRO A 32 11.45 14.08 7.79
CA PRO A 32 10.32 14.30 6.89
C PRO A 32 9.29 13.17 7.07
N LYS A 33 7.99 13.48 6.94
CA LYS A 33 6.90 12.53 7.19
C LYS A 33 7.12 11.17 6.48
N PRO A 34 7.53 11.09 5.20
CA PRO A 34 7.77 9.80 4.52
C PRO A 34 8.86 8.93 5.17
N LEU A 35 9.77 9.51 5.96
CA LEU A 35 10.83 8.80 6.68
C LEU A 35 10.44 8.41 8.12
N LEU A 36 9.20 8.67 8.55
CA LEU A 36 8.74 8.19 9.85
C LEU A 36 8.67 6.66 9.84
N GLU A 37 9.25 6.07 10.88
CA GLU A 37 9.34 4.62 11.03
C GLU A 37 8.04 3.99 11.51
N LEU A 38 7.61 2.94 10.80
CA LEU A 38 6.52 2.02 11.15
C LEU A 38 7.02 0.93 12.10
N ARG A 39 8.26 0.50 11.89
CA ARG A 39 9.09 -0.29 12.82
C ARG A 39 10.55 0.09 12.60
N GLU A 40 11.44 -0.37 13.47
CA GLU A 40 12.87 -0.06 13.39
C GLU A 40 13.42 -0.28 11.97
N GLY A 41 14.00 0.77 11.38
CA GLY A 41 14.61 0.74 10.05
C GLY A 41 13.64 0.66 8.87
N TYR A 42 12.32 0.62 9.09
CA TYR A 42 11.30 0.49 8.05
C TYR A 42 10.30 1.66 8.10
N THR A 43 10.39 2.53 7.11
CA THR A 43 9.66 3.80 7.02
C THR A 43 8.36 3.68 6.20
N ILE A 44 7.51 4.70 6.29
CA ILE A 44 6.34 4.85 5.40
C ILE A 44 6.76 4.74 3.93
N LEU A 45 7.85 5.40 3.55
CA LEU A 45 8.33 5.39 2.17
C LEU A 45 8.92 4.03 1.77
N ASP A 46 9.55 3.28 2.68
CA ASP A 46 9.98 1.89 2.40
C ASP A 46 8.78 0.99 2.06
N LYS A 47 7.65 1.18 2.76
CA LYS A 47 6.39 0.49 2.44
C LYS A 47 5.88 0.87 1.06
N GLN A 48 5.75 2.16 0.78
CA GLN A 48 5.24 2.63 -0.52
C GLN A 48 6.11 2.18 -1.70
N LEU A 49 7.44 2.29 -1.60
CA LEU A 49 8.35 1.82 -2.64
C LEU A 49 8.28 0.30 -2.81
N GLY A 50 8.14 -0.46 -1.71
CA GLY A 50 7.94 -1.90 -1.73
C GLY A 50 6.66 -2.31 -2.46
N ASP A 51 5.55 -1.62 -2.20
CA ASP A 51 4.26 -1.87 -2.86
C ASP A 51 4.31 -1.52 -4.35
N LEU A 52 4.92 -0.39 -4.71
CA LEU A 52 5.10 0.01 -6.10
C LEU A 52 5.96 -1.00 -6.87
N ARG A 53 7.05 -1.48 -6.26
CA ARG A 53 7.88 -2.57 -6.82
C ARG A 53 7.04 -3.81 -7.08
N ALA A 54 6.23 -4.22 -6.10
CA ALA A 54 5.35 -5.38 -6.21
C ALA A 54 4.27 -5.19 -7.28
N ALA A 55 3.84 -3.95 -7.53
CA ALA A 55 2.94 -3.58 -8.63
C ALA A 55 3.63 -3.59 -10.02
N GLY A 56 4.96 -3.69 -10.06
CA GLY A 56 5.76 -3.75 -11.29
C GLY A 56 6.38 -2.41 -11.72
N VAL A 57 6.31 -1.38 -10.87
CA VAL A 57 6.96 -0.09 -11.12
C VAL A 57 8.47 -0.25 -11.03
N ARG A 58 9.19 0.36 -11.99
CA ARG A 58 10.66 0.35 -12.03
C ARG A 58 11.28 1.73 -11.85
N ARG A 59 10.49 2.79 -11.99
CA ARG A 59 10.93 4.18 -11.80
C ARG A 59 9.97 4.93 -10.90
N VAL A 60 10.50 5.59 -9.88
CA VAL A 60 9.73 6.44 -8.96
C VAL A 60 10.29 7.85 -8.97
N VAL A 61 9.41 8.84 -9.07
CA VAL A 61 9.75 10.26 -8.88
C VAL A 61 9.22 10.69 -7.52
N LEU A 62 10.13 11.06 -6.63
CA LEU A 62 9.79 11.61 -5.32
C LEU A 62 9.70 13.13 -5.43
N LEU A 63 8.50 13.66 -5.17
CA LEU A 63 8.23 15.10 -5.19
C LEU A 63 8.53 15.62 -3.78
N ILE A 64 9.76 16.08 -3.58
CA ILE A 64 10.30 16.42 -2.26
C ILE A 64 10.34 17.93 -2.04
N GLY A 65 10.30 18.32 -0.78
CA GLY A 65 10.32 19.71 -0.35
C GLY A 65 11.03 19.82 0.99
N HIS A 66 10.29 20.05 2.07
CA HIS A 66 10.87 20.20 3.41
C HIS A 66 11.65 18.94 3.84
N LEU A 67 12.91 19.12 4.24
CA LEU A 67 13.85 18.04 4.61
C LEU A 67 14.07 16.99 3.51
N GLY A 68 13.88 17.37 2.24
CA GLY A 68 14.01 16.47 1.10
C GLY A 68 15.40 15.84 0.96
N GLU A 69 16.45 16.53 1.40
CA GLU A 69 17.82 16.03 1.41
C GLU A 69 18.01 14.76 2.25
N LEU A 70 17.19 14.57 3.30
CA LEU A 70 17.22 13.34 4.09
C LEU A 70 16.61 12.17 3.33
N ILE A 71 15.59 12.42 2.50
CA ILE A 71 15.01 11.42 1.60
C ILE A 71 16.04 11.03 0.55
N GLU A 72 16.68 12.01 -0.09
CA GLU A 72 17.74 11.78 -1.08
C GLU A 72 18.92 10.99 -0.50
N GLY A 73 19.37 11.37 0.70
CA GLY A 73 20.46 10.68 1.38
C GLY A 73 20.16 9.21 1.70
N ARG A 74 18.89 8.86 1.99
CA ARG A 74 18.49 7.48 2.27
C ARG A 74 18.34 6.63 1.01
N TYR A 75 17.74 7.17 -0.05
CA TYR A 75 17.33 6.38 -1.23
C TYR A 75 18.27 6.48 -2.43
N GLY A 76 19.10 7.52 -2.52
CA GLY A 76 20.04 7.72 -3.63
C GLY A 76 19.34 7.72 -4.99
N SER A 77 20.02 7.28 -6.05
CA SER A 77 19.44 7.14 -7.39
C SER A 77 18.73 5.81 -7.63
N SER A 78 18.81 4.86 -6.67
CA SER A 78 18.17 3.55 -6.80
C SER A 78 17.92 2.89 -5.46
N TRP A 79 16.77 2.22 -5.31
CA TRP A 79 16.42 1.46 -4.11
C TRP A 79 15.78 0.12 -4.49
N ASN A 80 16.36 -1.00 -4.03
CA ASN A 80 15.86 -2.35 -4.29
C ASN A 80 15.50 -2.66 -5.77
N GLY A 81 16.30 -2.13 -6.71
CA GLY A 81 16.09 -2.30 -8.15
C GLY A 81 15.09 -1.35 -8.79
N ILE A 82 14.55 -0.39 -8.05
CA ILE A 82 13.78 0.75 -8.58
C ILE A 82 14.74 1.93 -8.79
N GLU A 83 14.64 2.58 -9.96
CA GLU A 83 15.25 3.89 -10.22
C GLU A 83 14.50 4.98 -9.46
N VAL A 84 15.22 5.85 -8.74
CA VAL A 84 14.64 6.94 -7.94
C VAL A 84 15.10 8.28 -8.50
N LEU A 85 14.12 9.09 -8.89
CA LEU A 85 14.29 10.46 -9.38
C LEU A 85 13.65 11.43 -8.39
N TYR A 86 14.07 12.69 -8.42
CA TYR A 86 13.62 13.71 -7.48
C TYR A 86 13.14 14.95 -8.22
N SER A 87 11.95 15.43 -7.85
CA SER A 87 11.47 16.76 -8.20
C SER A 87 11.44 17.59 -6.93
N ARG A 88 12.26 18.65 -6.88
CA ARG A 88 12.41 19.49 -5.70
C ARG A 88 11.48 20.69 -5.79
N GLU A 89 10.76 20.98 -4.71
CA GLU A 89 10.08 22.27 -4.50
C GLU A 89 10.77 23.09 -3.41
N ASP A 90 10.71 24.42 -3.53
CA ASP A 90 11.14 25.34 -2.48
C ASP A 90 10.11 25.33 -1.34
N PRO A 91 10.47 24.90 -0.11
CA PRO A 91 9.52 24.83 1.00
C PRO A 91 8.95 26.19 1.43
N SER A 92 9.59 27.30 1.06
CA SER A 92 9.11 28.66 1.30
C SER A 92 8.04 29.11 0.31
N ARG A 93 7.91 28.40 -0.82
CA ARG A 93 6.97 28.67 -1.91
C ARG A 93 6.20 27.40 -2.27
N PRO A 94 5.33 26.90 -1.37
CA PRO A 94 4.61 25.65 -1.59
C PRO A 94 3.81 25.70 -2.89
N LEU A 95 3.93 24.66 -3.72
CA LEU A 95 3.24 24.61 -5.01
C LEU A 95 1.83 24.00 -4.90
N GLY A 96 1.52 23.35 -3.77
CA GLY A 96 0.32 22.52 -3.63
C GLY A 96 0.47 21.18 -4.35
N THR A 97 -0.49 20.26 -4.15
CA THR A 97 -0.39 18.89 -4.70
C THR A 97 -0.41 18.86 -6.22
N TRP A 98 -1.23 19.69 -6.87
CA TRP A 98 -1.22 19.83 -8.34
C TRP A 98 0.05 20.54 -8.81
N GLY A 99 0.44 21.66 -8.18
CA GLY A 99 1.61 22.41 -8.61
C GLY A 99 2.91 21.60 -8.52
N ALA A 100 3.09 20.80 -7.46
CA ALA A 100 4.22 19.89 -7.32
C ALA A 100 4.20 18.79 -8.39
N LEU A 101 3.02 18.21 -8.67
CA LEU A 101 2.85 17.22 -9.73
C LEU A 101 3.21 17.80 -11.10
N ARG A 102 2.67 18.97 -11.44
CA ARG A 102 2.98 19.69 -12.68
C ARG A 102 4.48 19.95 -12.81
N ASN A 103 5.11 20.47 -11.75
CA ASN A 103 6.55 20.74 -11.73
C ASN A 103 7.40 19.49 -12.03
N ALA A 104 7.01 18.33 -11.49
CA ALA A 104 7.68 17.07 -11.76
C ALA A 104 7.49 16.61 -13.21
N ILE A 105 6.26 16.65 -13.72
CA ILE A 105 5.95 16.21 -15.10
C ILE A 105 6.67 17.08 -16.12
N GLU A 106 6.64 18.40 -15.97
CA GLU A 106 7.28 19.34 -16.88
C GLU A 106 8.80 19.28 -16.75
N GLY A 107 9.33 19.38 -15.52
CA GLY A 107 10.76 19.45 -15.25
C GLY A 107 11.54 18.20 -15.65
N LEU A 108 10.90 17.02 -15.59
CA LEU A 108 11.50 15.75 -16.02
C LEU A 108 10.97 15.27 -17.38
N SER A 109 10.16 16.07 -18.07
CA SER A 109 9.55 15.73 -19.36
C SER A 109 8.83 14.37 -19.36
N LEU A 110 8.11 14.06 -18.28
CA LEU A 110 7.42 12.79 -18.08
C LEU A 110 6.21 12.67 -19.01
N ARG A 111 5.95 11.47 -19.53
CA ARG A 111 4.86 11.17 -20.47
C ARG A 111 4.29 9.78 -20.20
N GLY A 112 3.11 9.52 -20.77
CA GLY A 112 2.46 8.22 -20.68
C GLY A 112 1.78 7.97 -19.33
N PRO A 113 1.40 6.71 -19.06
CA PRO A 113 0.69 6.37 -17.84
C PRO A 113 1.60 6.34 -16.62
N ALA A 114 1.07 6.72 -15.47
CA ALA A 114 1.78 6.67 -14.21
C ALA A 114 0.85 6.38 -13.03
N LEU A 115 1.41 5.82 -11.96
CA LEU A 115 0.77 5.86 -10.65
C LEU A 115 1.14 7.17 -9.95
N VAL A 116 0.20 7.79 -9.26
CA VAL A 116 0.44 8.96 -8.40
C VAL A 116 -0.06 8.61 -7.00
N MET A 117 0.74 8.88 -5.97
CA MET A 117 0.40 8.56 -4.59
C MET A 117 0.67 9.73 -3.64
N ASN A 118 -0.18 9.87 -2.65
CA ASN A 118 0.07 10.74 -1.50
C ASN A 118 1.14 10.07 -0.62
N GLY A 119 2.19 10.81 -0.25
CA GLY A 119 3.33 10.28 0.51
C GLY A 119 3.06 9.96 1.98
N ASP A 120 1.82 10.09 2.43
CA ASP A 120 1.37 9.79 3.78
C ASP A 120 0.35 8.66 3.87
N VAL A 121 0.07 7.97 2.76
CA VAL A 121 -0.82 6.81 2.75
C VAL A 121 -0.02 5.52 2.92
N VAL A 122 -0.40 4.74 3.93
CA VAL A 122 0.02 3.34 4.10
C VAL A 122 -1.16 2.44 3.74
N THR A 123 -0.99 1.57 2.74
CA THR A 123 -2.07 0.70 2.28
C THR A 123 -1.61 -0.66 1.78
N ASP A 124 -2.50 -1.65 1.85
CA ASP A 124 -2.37 -2.97 1.21
C ASP A 124 -3.21 -3.13 -0.06
N ALA A 125 -3.93 -2.08 -0.48
CA ALA A 125 -4.72 -2.09 -1.70
C ALA A 125 -3.86 -2.49 -2.91
N ASP A 126 -4.45 -3.23 -3.85
CA ASP A 126 -3.73 -3.69 -5.03
C ASP A 126 -3.56 -2.57 -6.06
N LEU A 127 -2.41 -1.89 -5.98
CA LEU A 127 -2.00 -0.83 -6.90
C LEU A 127 -1.87 -1.33 -8.35
N ARG A 128 -1.61 -2.62 -8.59
CA ARG A 128 -1.57 -3.18 -9.94
C ARG A 128 -2.97 -3.20 -10.56
N SER A 129 -3.99 -3.54 -9.77
CA SER A 129 -5.37 -3.53 -10.25
C SER A 129 -5.88 -2.12 -10.56
N LEU A 130 -5.32 -1.08 -9.93
CA LEU A 130 -5.72 0.31 -10.15
C LEU A 130 -5.50 0.73 -11.61
N ALA A 131 -4.40 0.30 -12.22
CA ALA A 131 -4.12 0.53 -13.64
C ALA A 131 -5.07 -0.24 -14.57
N SER A 132 -5.58 -1.41 -14.13
CA SER A 132 -6.52 -2.22 -14.91
C SER A 132 -7.94 -1.68 -14.88
N ALA A 133 -8.30 -1.00 -13.79
CA ALA A 133 -9.63 -0.46 -13.55
C ALA A 133 -9.91 0.82 -14.37
N GLY A 134 -8.93 1.30 -15.13
CA GLY A 134 -8.94 2.57 -15.86
C GLY A 134 -10.21 2.87 -16.65
N GLY A 135 -10.88 1.86 -17.22
CA GLY A 135 -12.19 2.00 -17.85
C GLY A 135 -12.31 3.03 -18.98
N GLY A 136 -11.18 3.60 -19.45
CA GLY A 136 -11.15 4.73 -20.39
C GLY A 136 -11.14 6.13 -19.74
N HIS A 137 -11.10 6.22 -18.41
CA HIS A 137 -10.94 7.48 -17.68
C HIS A 137 -9.49 7.97 -17.76
N LEU A 138 -9.29 9.30 -17.72
CA LEU A 138 -7.95 9.89 -17.66
C LEU A 138 -7.29 9.62 -16.32
N VAL A 139 -8.06 9.73 -15.23
CA VAL A 139 -7.61 9.41 -13.88
C VAL A 139 -8.55 8.38 -13.29
N THR A 140 -8.01 7.36 -12.62
CA THR A 140 -8.77 6.42 -11.81
C THR A 140 -8.24 6.45 -10.38
N MET A 141 -9.11 6.82 -9.45
CA MET A 141 -8.80 6.95 -8.03
C MET A 141 -9.09 5.65 -7.28
N LEU A 142 -8.22 5.27 -6.36
CA LEU A 142 -8.54 4.24 -5.36
C LEU A 142 -9.64 4.78 -4.43
N ALA A 143 -10.78 4.11 -4.38
CA ALA A 143 -11.91 4.48 -3.52
C ALA A 143 -12.01 3.50 -2.35
N VAL A 144 -11.76 3.97 -1.13
CA VAL A 144 -11.71 3.12 0.08
C VAL A 144 -13.01 3.26 0.87
N PRO A 145 -13.61 2.16 1.36
CA PRO A 145 -14.80 2.24 2.22
C PRO A 145 -14.57 3.15 3.43
N MET A 146 -15.48 4.08 3.67
CA MET A 146 -15.40 4.99 4.80
C MET A 146 -15.68 4.22 6.09
N ARG A 147 -14.69 4.10 6.96
CA ARG A 147 -14.91 3.71 8.36
C ARG A 147 -15.16 4.94 9.19
N SER A 148 -16.28 4.97 9.91
CA SER A 148 -16.55 6.07 10.83
C SER A 148 -15.47 6.12 11.92
N PRO A 149 -14.86 7.28 12.20
CA PRO A 149 -13.99 7.42 13.37
C PRO A 149 -14.78 7.46 14.69
N TYR A 150 -16.12 7.54 14.60
CA TYR A 150 -17.06 7.65 15.72
C TYR A 150 -18.10 6.54 15.73
N GLY A 151 -18.78 6.36 16.87
CA GLY A 151 -20.00 5.58 16.96
C GLY A 151 -21.15 6.24 16.20
N ILE A 152 -21.94 5.44 15.49
CA ILE A 152 -23.12 5.88 14.74
C ILE A 152 -24.37 5.47 15.50
N LEU A 153 -25.29 6.43 15.67
CA LEU A 153 -26.55 6.27 16.39
C LEU A 153 -27.72 6.25 15.41
N GLU A 154 -28.69 5.39 15.66
CA GLU A 154 -30.05 5.55 15.12
C GLU A 154 -30.96 6.00 16.25
N ILE A 155 -31.69 7.09 16.04
CA ILE A 155 -32.48 7.78 17.07
C ILE A 155 -33.95 7.74 16.67
N SER A 156 -34.82 7.35 17.60
CA SER A 156 -36.27 7.46 17.47
C SER A 156 -36.83 8.27 18.63
N GLY A 157 -37.34 9.47 18.33
CA GLY A 157 -37.70 10.46 19.35
C GLY A 157 -36.48 10.86 20.19
N THR A 158 -36.49 10.51 21.48
CA THR A 158 -35.38 10.74 22.43
C THR A 158 -34.58 9.47 22.75
N SER A 159 -34.91 8.33 22.14
CA SER A 159 -34.28 7.03 22.41
C SER A 159 -33.27 6.67 21.33
N VAL A 160 -32.11 6.16 21.74
CA VAL A 160 -31.15 5.50 20.84
C VAL A 160 -31.61 4.06 20.64
N VAL A 161 -31.95 3.70 19.41
CA VAL A 161 -32.43 2.35 19.04
C VAL A 161 -31.33 1.47 18.44
N SER A 162 -30.21 2.06 18.00
CA SER A 162 -29.03 1.35 17.54
C SER A 162 -27.78 2.18 17.84
N PHE A 163 -26.71 1.50 18.28
CA PHE A 163 -25.37 2.06 18.46
C PHE A 163 -24.39 1.14 17.75
N ARG A 164 -23.67 1.66 16.75
CA ARG A 164 -22.63 0.93 16.02
C ARG A 164 -21.30 1.64 16.21
N GLU A 165 -20.34 1.01 16.88
CA GLU A 165 -18.99 1.59 17.05
C GLU A 165 -18.19 1.42 15.76
N LYS A 166 -17.66 2.53 15.23
CA LYS A 166 -16.77 2.59 14.05
C LYS A 166 -17.21 1.69 12.88
N PRO A 167 -18.49 1.71 12.46
CA PRO A 167 -18.96 0.90 11.36
C PRO A 167 -18.34 1.36 10.04
N VAL A 168 -18.28 0.43 9.09
CA VAL A 168 -18.10 0.78 7.68
C VAL A 168 -19.41 1.38 7.17
N LEU A 169 -19.31 2.56 6.56
CA LEU A 169 -20.43 3.32 6.02
C LEU A 169 -20.58 3.08 4.51
N PRO A 170 -21.78 3.29 3.93
CA PRO A 170 -22.01 3.16 2.48
C PRO A 170 -21.47 4.37 1.69
N TYR A 171 -20.29 4.85 2.06
CA TYR A 171 -19.56 5.95 1.42
C TYR A 171 -18.14 5.51 1.13
N TYR A 172 -17.55 6.10 0.09
CA TYR A 172 -16.14 5.93 -0.23
C TYR A 172 -15.38 7.22 0.04
N ILE A 173 -14.13 7.09 0.46
CA ILE A 173 -13.17 8.19 0.59
C ILE A 173 -12.06 8.04 -0.44
N ASN A 174 -11.40 9.17 -0.74
CA ASN A 174 -10.20 9.19 -1.56
C ASN A 174 -9.09 8.35 -0.89
N GLY A 175 -8.64 7.31 -1.57
CA GLY A 175 -7.60 6.40 -1.11
C GLY A 175 -6.17 6.93 -1.27
N GLY A 176 -5.98 8.13 -1.84
CA GLY A 176 -4.66 8.76 -2.01
C GLY A 176 -3.71 8.02 -2.96
N ALA A 177 -4.26 7.18 -3.84
CA ALA A 177 -3.54 6.52 -4.92
C ALA A 177 -4.37 6.64 -6.21
N TYR A 178 -3.69 6.97 -7.30
CA TYR A 178 -4.31 7.31 -8.56
C TYR A 178 -3.56 6.65 -9.71
N TYR A 179 -4.29 6.07 -10.65
CA TYR A 179 -3.76 5.76 -11.97
C TYR A 179 -4.06 6.94 -12.90
N VAL A 180 -3.03 7.47 -13.56
CA VAL A 180 -3.16 8.48 -14.60
C VAL A 180 -2.83 7.81 -15.93
N ALA A 181 -3.77 7.84 -16.88
CA ALA A 181 -3.60 7.19 -18.18
C ALA A 181 -2.61 7.94 -19.09
N ASP A 182 -2.60 9.28 -19.03
CA ASP A 182 -1.70 10.13 -19.78
C ASP A 182 -1.35 11.40 -19.00
N LEU A 183 -0.09 11.51 -18.58
CA LEU A 183 0.41 12.70 -17.87
C LEU A 183 0.37 13.98 -18.72
N ALA A 184 0.55 13.89 -20.04
CA ALA A 184 0.50 15.07 -20.91
C ALA A 184 -0.93 15.59 -21.05
N GLU A 185 -1.91 14.69 -21.18
CA GLU A 185 -3.31 15.10 -21.16
C GLU A 185 -3.69 15.69 -19.79
N LEU A 186 -3.22 15.10 -18.68
CA LEU A 186 -3.48 15.63 -17.34
C LEU A 186 -2.97 17.08 -17.17
N LEU A 187 -1.82 17.43 -17.77
CA LEU A 187 -1.31 18.81 -17.76
C LEU A 187 -2.30 19.82 -18.37
N GLU A 188 -3.00 19.43 -19.44
CA GLU A 188 -3.97 20.31 -20.10
C GLU A 188 -5.16 20.67 -19.19
N TRP A 189 -5.53 19.79 -18.25
CA TRP A 189 -6.62 20.03 -17.29
C TRP A 189 -6.33 21.10 -16.24
N GLY A 190 -5.04 21.38 -16.00
CA GLY A 190 -4.57 22.36 -15.03
C GLY A 190 -3.69 23.45 -15.63
N ARG A 191 -3.72 23.65 -16.94
CA ARG A 191 -2.87 24.62 -17.66
C ARG A 191 -3.16 26.07 -17.31
N ASP A 192 -4.40 26.37 -16.93
CA ASP A 192 -4.89 27.69 -16.53
C ASP A 192 -4.71 27.97 -15.03
N LEU A 193 -4.32 26.95 -14.25
CA LEU A 193 -4.18 27.07 -12.81
C LEU A 193 -2.84 27.70 -12.41
N GLY A 194 -2.91 28.66 -11.49
CA GLY A 194 -1.73 29.19 -10.79
C GLY A 194 -1.17 28.23 -9.74
N VAL A 195 -0.20 28.70 -8.96
CA VAL A 195 0.30 28.02 -7.76
C VAL A 195 0.15 28.94 -6.53
N PRO A 196 -0.16 28.39 -5.34
CA PRO A 196 -0.42 26.98 -5.06
C PRO A 196 -1.73 26.46 -5.68
N SER A 197 -1.78 25.17 -6.01
CA SER A 197 -2.98 24.50 -6.52
C SER A 197 -3.02 23.03 -6.10
N SER A 198 -4.23 22.49 -5.99
CA SER A 198 -4.56 21.21 -5.36
C SER A 198 -5.16 20.22 -6.36
N LEU A 199 -4.72 18.96 -6.30
CA LEU A 199 -5.38 17.87 -7.01
C LEU A 199 -6.83 17.71 -6.53
N GLU A 200 -7.03 17.76 -5.23
CA GLU A 200 -8.29 17.48 -4.56
C GLU A 200 -9.34 18.59 -4.76
N GLU A 201 -8.89 19.85 -4.80
CA GLU A 201 -9.78 21.01 -4.87
C GLU A 201 -9.92 21.56 -6.30
N ASP A 202 -8.87 21.47 -7.14
CA ASP A 202 -8.87 22.09 -8.46
C ASP A 202 -8.99 21.09 -9.61
N ILE A 203 -8.27 19.95 -9.56
CA ILE A 203 -8.18 19.02 -10.71
C ILE A 203 -9.26 17.95 -10.69
N PHE A 204 -9.42 17.22 -9.58
CA PHE A 204 -10.38 16.12 -9.48
C PHE A 204 -11.83 16.57 -9.70
N PRO A 205 -12.30 17.71 -9.15
CA PRO A 205 -13.66 18.18 -9.42
C PRO A 205 -13.91 18.50 -10.91
N ARG A 206 -12.91 19.05 -11.62
CA ARG A 206 -12.98 19.31 -13.07
C ARG A 206 -13.10 18.00 -13.86
N LEU A 207 -12.22 17.03 -13.56
CA LEU A 207 -12.24 15.72 -14.21
C LEU A 207 -13.54 14.96 -13.95
N ALA A 208 -14.04 15.00 -12.70
CA ALA A 208 -15.29 14.37 -12.33
C ALA A 208 -16.48 14.96 -13.10
N SER A 209 -16.57 16.28 -13.15
CA SER A 209 -17.64 16.99 -13.87
C SER A 209 -17.64 16.68 -15.37
N ALA A 210 -16.48 16.35 -15.94
CA ALA A 210 -16.32 15.98 -17.34
C ALA A 210 -16.41 14.45 -17.61
N GLY A 211 -16.67 13.63 -16.59
CA GLY A 211 -16.69 12.16 -16.72
C GLY A 211 -15.31 11.52 -16.98
N ARG A 212 -14.22 12.27 -16.74
CA ARG A 212 -12.82 11.84 -16.95
C ARG A 212 -12.15 11.30 -15.69
N LEU A 213 -12.82 11.35 -14.54
CA LEU A 213 -12.40 10.73 -13.28
C LEU A 213 -13.21 9.45 -13.03
N GLY A 214 -12.51 8.31 -12.98
CA GLY A 214 -13.04 7.03 -12.57
C GLY A 214 -12.66 6.68 -11.14
N ALA A 215 -13.28 5.63 -10.61
CA ALA A 215 -12.98 5.09 -9.29
C ALA A 215 -12.76 3.57 -9.37
N ARG A 216 -11.81 3.07 -8.58
CA ARG A 216 -11.63 1.66 -8.29
C ARG A 216 -12.01 1.43 -6.81
N PRO A 217 -13.24 0.95 -6.54
CA PRO A 217 -13.64 0.62 -5.18
C PRO A 217 -12.76 -0.51 -4.63
N GLU A 218 -12.22 -0.35 -3.43
CA GLU A 218 -11.53 -1.43 -2.73
C GLU A 218 -12.56 -2.50 -2.30
N PRO A 219 -12.40 -3.75 -2.74
CA PRO A 219 -13.34 -4.83 -2.41
C PRO A 219 -13.24 -5.33 -0.98
N ASP A 220 -12.09 -5.20 -0.31
CA ASP A 220 -11.89 -5.66 1.08
C ASP A 220 -12.10 -4.50 2.06
N PRO A 221 -13.23 -4.46 2.81
CA PRO A 221 -13.48 -3.40 3.79
C PRO A 221 -12.53 -3.42 5.00
N GLU A 222 -11.76 -4.51 5.15
CA GLU A 222 -10.74 -4.69 6.17
C GLU A 222 -9.32 -4.54 5.59
N VAL A 223 -9.17 -4.03 4.36
CA VAL A 223 -7.84 -3.70 3.82
C VAL A 223 -7.13 -2.76 4.79
N LEU A 224 -5.82 -2.94 4.97
CA LEU A 224 -5.02 -1.91 5.61
C LEU A 224 -5.04 -0.68 4.69
N TRP A 225 -5.61 0.41 5.18
CA TRP A 225 -5.49 1.73 4.57
C TRP A 225 -5.53 2.78 5.66
N ARG A 226 -4.52 3.63 5.74
CA ARG A 226 -4.46 4.76 6.68
C ARG A 226 -3.67 5.91 6.07
N SER A 227 -4.17 7.14 6.22
CA SER A 227 -3.36 8.35 6.11
C SER A 227 -2.66 8.63 7.44
N VAL A 228 -1.39 9.01 7.40
CA VAL A 228 -0.61 9.34 8.61
C VAL A 228 -0.72 10.84 8.87
N ASP A 229 -1.82 11.25 9.50
CA ASP A 229 -2.15 12.66 9.70
C ASP A 229 -1.92 13.16 11.12
N SER A 230 -1.85 12.25 12.08
CA SER A 230 -1.64 12.51 13.49
C SER A 230 -0.70 11.47 14.11
N VAL A 231 -0.19 11.78 15.31
CA VAL A 231 0.66 10.85 16.07
C VAL A 231 -0.10 9.55 16.37
N LYS A 232 -1.40 9.64 16.61
CA LYS A 232 -2.28 8.49 16.83
C LYS A 232 -2.30 7.54 15.61
N ASP A 233 -2.41 8.08 14.40
CA ASP A 233 -2.40 7.25 13.18
C ASP A 233 -1.08 6.50 13.03
N LEU A 234 0.04 7.18 13.33
CA LEU A 234 1.37 6.57 13.33
C LEU A 234 1.51 5.49 14.41
N GLU A 235 0.98 5.72 15.62
CA GLU A 235 1.00 4.74 16.71
C GLU A 235 0.15 3.50 16.39
N GLU A 236 -1.02 3.69 15.78
CA GLU A 236 -1.87 2.59 15.32
C GLU A 236 -1.15 1.76 14.25
N LEU A 237 -0.49 2.41 13.29
CA LEU A 237 0.36 1.71 12.33
C LEU A 237 1.52 0.98 13.01
N ARG A 238 2.26 1.64 13.91
CA ARG A 238 3.34 1.01 14.67
C ARG A 238 2.86 -0.21 15.44
N SER A 239 1.65 -0.16 16.01
CA SER A 239 1.05 -1.30 16.69
C SER A 239 0.84 -2.48 15.75
N ILE A 240 0.40 -2.24 14.50
CA ILE A 240 0.28 -3.28 13.47
C ILE A 240 1.67 -3.83 13.11
N TYR A 241 2.64 -2.94 12.91
CA TYR A 241 4.01 -3.29 12.50
C TYR A 241 4.89 -3.91 13.59
N ARG A 242 4.40 -4.03 14.84
CA ARG A 242 5.08 -4.80 15.91
C ARG A 242 5.13 -6.30 15.62
N SER A 243 4.07 -6.84 15.04
CA SER A 243 3.97 -8.26 14.70
C SER A 243 3.99 -8.52 13.20
N ARG A 244 4.05 -7.46 12.39
CA ARG A 244 3.94 -7.54 10.93
C ARG A 244 5.26 -7.31 10.22
N VAL A 245 5.56 -8.19 9.27
CA VAL A 245 6.68 -8.10 8.33
C VAL A 245 6.15 -8.08 6.90
N ASP A 246 6.59 -7.09 6.14
CA ASP A 246 6.24 -6.94 4.72
C ASP A 246 7.39 -7.44 3.86
N GLY A 247 7.05 -8.06 2.73
CA GLY A 247 8.00 -8.52 1.72
C GLY A 247 7.44 -8.40 0.30
N PRO A 248 8.26 -8.68 -0.73
CA PRO A 248 7.80 -8.66 -2.12
C PRO A 248 6.67 -9.66 -2.39
N TRP A 249 6.51 -10.64 -1.51
CA TRP A 249 5.50 -11.69 -1.59
C TRP A 249 4.16 -11.34 -0.94
N GLY A 250 4.09 -10.24 -0.17
CA GLY A 250 2.93 -9.86 0.63
C GLY A 250 3.33 -9.46 2.05
N HIS A 251 2.62 -9.95 3.06
CA HIS A 251 2.97 -9.70 4.46
C HIS A 251 2.63 -10.86 5.39
N GLU A 252 3.39 -10.95 6.47
CA GLU A 252 3.24 -11.94 7.53
C GLU A 252 2.94 -11.23 8.84
N GLU A 253 2.02 -11.77 9.61
CA GLU A 253 1.63 -11.28 10.93
C GLU A 253 1.80 -12.39 11.96
N LEU A 254 2.58 -12.14 13.01
CA LEU A 254 2.66 -13.02 14.18
C LEU A 254 1.41 -12.82 15.05
N LEU A 255 0.55 -13.84 15.08
CA LEU A 255 -0.72 -13.82 15.84
C LEU A 255 -0.53 -14.24 17.30
N ALA A 256 0.33 -15.24 17.53
CA ALA A 256 0.65 -15.73 18.86
C ALA A 256 2.03 -16.39 18.86
N SER A 257 2.75 -16.31 19.98
CA SER A 257 4.01 -17.02 20.18
C SER A 257 4.14 -17.42 21.64
N THR A 258 4.42 -18.70 21.88
CA THR A 258 4.67 -19.28 23.20
C THR A 258 5.95 -20.12 23.15
N SER A 259 6.35 -20.70 24.28
CA SER A 259 7.43 -21.69 24.30
C SER A 259 7.10 -22.98 23.53
N GLU A 260 5.84 -23.21 23.19
CA GLU A 260 5.34 -24.46 22.59
C GLU A 260 4.88 -24.32 21.14
N PHE A 261 4.51 -23.12 20.69
CA PHE A 261 4.13 -22.90 19.29
C PHE A 261 4.22 -21.43 18.91
N ALA A 262 4.30 -21.19 17.60
CA ALA A 262 4.05 -19.88 17.00
C ALA A 262 2.91 -20.01 15.99
N ARG A 263 1.99 -19.04 15.99
CA ARG A 263 0.91 -18.94 15.02
C ARG A 263 1.06 -17.65 14.23
N ARG A 264 1.01 -17.76 12.91
CA ARG A 264 1.25 -16.67 11.96
C ARG A 264 0.17 -16.64 10.90
N ARG A 265 -0.16 -15.45 10.42
CA ARG A 265 -0.98 -15.27 9.22
C ARG A 265 -0.11 -14.77 8.09
N LEU A 266 -0.11 -15.51 6.99
CA LEU A 266 0.64 -15.16 5.78
C LEU A 266 -0.34 -14.73 4.69
N ARG A 267 -0.23 -13.47 4.24
CA ARG A 267 -0.94 -12.98 3.07
C ARG A 267 0.02 -12.97 1.89
N LEU A 268 -0.31 -13.76 0.86
CA LEU A 268 0.49 -13.88 -0.36
C LEU A 268 -0.24 -13.23 -1.54
N ARG A 269 0.50 -12.47 -2.34
CA ARG A 269 0.03 -11.95 -3.62
C ARG A 269 0.06 -13.05 -4.69
N ALA A 270 -0.87 -13.03 -5.63
CA ALA A 270 -0.89 -13.96 -6.76
C ALA A 270 0.45 -13.97 -7.52
N GLY A 271 0.99 -15.16 -7.77
CA GLY A 271 2.27 -15.37 -8.44
C GLY A 271 3.50 -15.20 -7.53
N ALA A 272 3.34 -14.82 -6.27
CA ALA A 272 4.45 -14.70 -5.34
C ALA A 272 4.74 -16.02 -4.60
N THR A 273 6.00 -16.18 -4.19
CA THR A 273 6.44 -17.26 -3.32
C THR A 273 6.84 -16.71 -1.96
N ALA A 274 6.36 -17.35 -0.90
CA ALA A 274 6.73 -17.08 0.48
C ALA A 274 8.26 -17.14 0.67
N PRO A 275 8.82 -16.42 1.65
CA PRO A 275 10.26 -16.44 1.89
C PRO A 275 10.68 -17.84 2.36
N PRO A 276 11.88 -18.31 1.97
CA PRO A 276 12.40 -19.59 2.43
C PRO A 276 12.88 -19.46 3.88
N GLU A 277 12.01 -19.76 4.84
CA GLU A 277 12.38 -19.79 6.25
C GLU A 277 12.67 -21.22 6.74
N PRO A 278 13.54 -21.42 7.74
CA PRO A 278 13.61 -22.68 8.46
C PRO A 278 12.31 -22.84 9.25
N TYR A 279 11.42 -23.68 8.75
CA TYR A 279 10.15 -23.97 9.38
C TYR A 279 10.33 -24.88 10.59
N GLY A 280 9.41 -24.78 11.55
CA GLY A 280 9.43 -25.59 12.77
C GLY A 280 9.42 -27.09 12.46
N ARG A 281 9.76 -27.92 13.46
CA ARG A 281 9.76 -29.40 13.34
C ARG A 281 8.43 -29.95 12.81
N LEU A 282 7.33 -29.32 13.21
CA LEU A 282 5.98 -29.59 12.73
C LEU A 282 5.33 -28.25 12.37
N GLU A 283 4.63 -28.21 11.25
CA GLU A 283 3.85 -27.04 10.86
C GLU A 283 2.54 -27.45 10.21
N VAL A 284 1.47 -26.79 10.60
CA VAL A 284 0.15 -26.92 10.00
C VAL A 284 -0.10 -25.67 9.18
N VAL A 285 -0.29 -25.84 7.88
CA VAL A 285 -0.66 -24.77 6.95
C VAL A 285 -2.12 -24.94 6.57
N ARG A 286 -2.95 -23.93 6.84
CA ARG A 286 -4.36 -23.88 6.45
C ARG A 286 -4.60 -22.71 5.51
N VAL A 287 -5.33 -22.94 4.42
CA VAL A 287 -5.75 -21.89 3.49
C VAL A 287 -7.07 -21.30 3.97
N GLU A 288 -7.04 -20.09 4.54
CA GLU A 288 -8.25 -19.36 4.92
C GLU A 288 -8.96 -18.79 3.69
N ARG A 289 -8.19 -18.37 2.68
CA ARG A 289 -8.70 -17.83 1.41
C ARG A 289 -7.70 -18.07 0.29
N GLY A 290 -8.18 -18.30 -0.93
CA GLY A 290 -7.32 -18.34 -2.13
C GLY A 290 -6.87 -19.75 -2.52
N ARG A 291 -5.71 -19.83 -3.17
CA ARG A 291 -5.14 -21.09 -3.68
C ARG A 291 -3.61 -21.01 -3.73
N VAL A 292 -2.96 -22.02 -3.17
CA VAL A 292 -1.48 -22.10 -3.09
C VAL A 292 -0.98 -23.46 -3.58
N ARG A 293 0.27 -23.48 -4.04
CA ARG A 293 1.07 -24.68 -4.29
C ARG A 293 2.19 -24.72 -3.25
N ILE A 294 2.29 -25.83 -2.54
CA ILE A 294 3.31 -26.09 -1.54
C ILE A 294 4.25 -27.17 -2.10
N GLU A 295 5.55 -26.89 -2.15
CA GLU A 295 6.57 -27.82 -2.63
C GLU A 295 7.50 -28.17 -1.47
N PRO A 296 7.32 -29.34 -0.82
CA PRO A 296 8.26 -29.84 0.18
C PRO A 296 9.56 -30.27 -0.48
N GLU A 297 10.71 -29.98 0.14
CA GLU A 297 12.00 -30.51 -0.32
C GLU A 297 12.00 -32.05 -0.28
N GLY A 298 12.14 -32.68 -1.45
CA GLY A 298 12.12 -34.14 -1.60
C GLY A 298 10.73 -34.79 -1.64
N GLY A 299 9.65 -34.01 -1.73
CA GLY A 299 8.27 -34.49 -1.85
C GLY A 299 7.55 -34.03 -3.12
N GLU A 300 6.37 -34.59 -3.37
CA GLU A 300 5.49 -34.16 -4.47
C GLU A 300 4.80 -32.82 -4.12
N PRO A 301 4.67 -31.90 -5.09
CA PRO A 301 3.92 -30.65 -4.90
C PRO A 301 2.46 -30.91 -4.52
N VAL A 302 1.96 -30.17 -3.53
CA VAL A 302 0.56 -30.22 -3.10
C VAL A 302 -0.11 -28.87 -3.36
N GLU A 303 -1.25 -28.89 -4.05
CA GLU A 303 -2.07 -27.70 -4.20
C GLU A 303 -3.21 -27.69 -3.20
N LEU A 304 -3.36 -26.58 -2.48
CA LEU A 304 -4.43 -26.37 -1.52
C LEU A 304 -5.30 -25.19 -1.96
N SER A 305 -6.61 -25.35 -1.80
CA SER A 305 -7.60 -24.28 -1.98
C SER A 305 -8.23 -23.93 -0.64
N GLU A 306 -9.06 -22.89 -0.62
CA GLU A 306 -9.82 -22.43 0.56
C GLU A 306 -10.43 -23.59 1.37
N GLY A 307 -10.19 -23.57 2.69
CA GLY A 307 -10.59 -24.62 3.63
C GLY A 307 -9.63 -25.80 3.71
N GLY A 308 -8.72 -25.96 2.74
CA GLY A 308 -7.70 -27.01 2.72
C GLY A 308 -6.60 -26.80 3.76
N SER A 309 -6.00 -27.90 4.21
CA SER A 309 -4.86 -27.87 5.12
C SER A 309 -3.89 -29.02 4.87
N ILE A 310 -2.63 -28.80 5.22
CA ILE A 310 -1.59 -29.83 5.23
C ILE A 310 -0.78 -29.75 6.53
N THR A 311 -0.37 -30.91 7.02
CA THR A 311 0.63 -31.02 8.09
C THR A 311 1.96 -31.37 7.45
N LEU A 312 2.98 -30.60 7.79
CA LEU A 312 4.32 -30.71 7.24
C LEU A 312 5.28 -31.05 8.38
N GLU A 313 6.03 -32.13 8.19
CA GLU A 313 7.01 -32.64 9.16
C GLU A 313 8.44 -32.40 8.68
N GLY A 314 9.33 -32.06 9.61
CA GLY A 314 10.75 -31.88 9.36
C GLY A 314 11.18 -30.44 9.06
N ALA A 315 12.45 -30.15 9.34
CA ALA A 315 13.08 -28.85 9.13
C ALA A 315 13.51 -28.60 7.66
N ALA A 316 13.02 -29.42 6.73
CA ALA A 316 13.37 -29.31 5.32
C ALA A 316 12.80 -28.00 4.73
N ARG A 317 13.54 -27.42 3.78
CA ARG A 317 13.08 -26.22 3.09
C ARG A 317 11.83 -26.55 2.29
N ARG A 318 11.01 -25.54 2.06
CA ARG A 318 9.78 -25.67 1.28
C ARG A 318 9.46 -24.36 0.60
N SER A 319 8.79 -24.43 -0.54
CA SER A 319 8.25 -23.26 -1.22
C SER A 319 6.74 -23.23 -1.03
N ILE A 320 6.18 -22.04 -0.79
CA ILE A 320 4.73 -21.82 -0.81
C ILE A 320 4.47 -20.75 -1.86
N ALA A 321 3.98 -21.15 -3.02
CA ALA A 321 3.66 -20.27 -4.13
C ALA A 321 2.15 -20.01 -4.18
N ALA A 322 1.76 -18.74 -4.23
CA ALA A 322 0.38 -18.34 -4.38
C ALA A 322 -0.06 -18.41 -5.85
N LEU A 323 -1.03 -19.28 -6.14
CA LEU A 323 -1.67 -19.36 -7.46
C LEU A 323 -2.74 -18.26 -7.63
N ARG A 324 -3.25 -17.72 -6.52
CA ARG A 324 -4.12 -16.55 -6.40
C ARG A 324 -3.75 -15.79 -5.14
N ASP A 325 -4.25 -14.56 -4.97
CA ASP A 325 -4.15 -13.86 -3.69
C ASP A 325 -4.70 -14.77 -2.59
N SER A 326 -3.87 -15.05 -1.59
CA SER A 326 -4.14 -16.10 -0.61
C SER A 326 -3.86 -15.61 0.80
N VAL A 327 -4.66 -16.11 1.75
CA VAL A 327 -4.47 -15.91 3.18
C VAL A 327 -4.28 -17.29 3.81
N LEU A 328 -3.16 -17.48 4.47
CA LEU A 328 -2.79 -18.72 5.14
C LEU A 328 -2.71 -18.50 6.64
N ASP A 329 -3.23 -19.45 7.40
CA ASP A 329 -2.98 -19.58 8.83
C ASP A 329 -1.96 -20.70 9.03
N ILE A 330 -0.83 -20.35 9.64
CA ILE A 330 0.32 -21.23 9.79
C ILE A 330 0.60 -21.38 11.28
N THR A 331 0.54 -22.61 11.78
CA THR A 331 0.90 -22.94 13.17
C THR A 331 2.12 -23.84 13.17
N SER A 332 3.21 -23.38 13.78
CA SER A 332 4.50 -24.07 13.80
C SER A 332 4.87 -24.44 15.24
N SER A 333 5.42 -25.64 15.44
CA SER A 333 6.13 -25.99 16.68
C SER A 333 7.38 -25.12 16.85
N PRO A 334 7.97 -24.98 18.05
CA PRO A 334 9.14 -24.15 18.26
C PRO A 334 10.30 -24.65 17.39
N GLY A 335 10.97 -23.74 16.69
CA GLY A 335 12.24 -24.04 16.02
C GLY A 335 13.33 -24.36 17.04
N ASP A 336 14.35 -25.13 16.65
CA ASP A 336 15.53 -25.32 17.50
C ASP A 336 16.17 -23.94 17.78
N PRO A 337 16.34 -23.52 19.05
CA PRO A 337 16.94 -22.24 19.40
C PRO A 337 18.36 -22.04 18.83
N ARG A 338 19.03 -23.11 18.38
CA ARG A 338 20.41 -23.08 17.85
C ARG A 338 20.54 -22.66 16.38
N ALA A 339 19.44 -22.28 15.72
CA ALA A 339 19.43 -21.89 14.30
C ALA A 339 19.33 -20.36 14.06
N ARG A 340 19.50 -19.53 15.09
CA ARG A 340 19.65 -18.07 14.97
C ARG A 340 21.09 -17.66 15.21
#